data_AF-V4B9A0-F1
#
_entry.id   AF-V4B9A0-F1
#
_cell.length_a   1.000
_cell.length_b   1.000
_cell.length_c   1.000
_cell.angle_alpha   90.00
_cell.angle_beta   90.00
_cell.angle_gamma   90.00
#
_symmetry.space_group_name_H-M   'P 1'
#
loop_
_entity.id
_entity.type
_entity.pdbx_description
1 polymer ?
#
loop_
_entity_poly.entity_id
_entity_poly.type
_entity_poly.pdbx_seq_one_letter_code
_entity_poly.pdbx_strand_id
1 'polypeptide(L)'
;MEGLNSNDIWVCDRKVNLIDSGDFLICGKKVNLIDSGDFYDSNDIWVCDRKVNLIDSGDFLICGKKVNLIDSGDFYDSNDIWVCDRKVNLIDSGDFLICGKKVNLIDSGDFYDSNDIWVCDRKVNLIDSGDFLVCDKKVNLIDCGDFLVCGRIVNLIDSNDIWVCDRKVYHIDCGDFLVCRRKVNLKDCGDFLVCGRKVNLIDFFDSNDIWVCDRKVNLIDSGDFLICGKKVNLIDSGDFYDSNDIWVCDRKVNLIDSGDFLVCGKKVNLIDSGDFLVCGKKVNLIDCGDFLVCGRKVNLIDSGDFYGLCSRIVNLIDSDDIWVCDRKVNLIDSDDILVCGRIMNLIDSDDILLLSE
;
A
#
# COMPACT_ATOMS: atom_id res chain seq x y z
N MET A 1 -61.14 -29.47 -14.08
CA MET A 1 -60.19 -30.20 -14.94
C MET A 1 -59.06 -29.24 -15.20
N GLU A 2 -57.89 -29.60 -14.69
CA GLU A 2 -56.67 -28.80 -14.49
C GLU A 2 -55.90 -28.51 -15.81
N GLY A 3 -55.01 -27.52 -15.76
CA GLY A 3 -53.85 -27.35 -16.66
C GLY A 3 -53.81 -25.98 -17.35
N LEU A 4 -52.81 -25.11 -17.19
CA LEU A 4 -51.49 -25.14 -16.55
C LEU A 4 -51.21 -23.71 -16.02
N ASN A 5 -50.70 -23.57 -14.79
CA ASN A 5 -49.97 -22.36 -14.37
C ASN A 5 -48.52 -22.53 -14.85
N SER A 6 -48.01 -21.63 -15.71
CA SER A 6 -46.59 -21.58 -16.08
C SER A 6 -46.24 -20.19 -16.59
N ASN A 7 -45.69 -19.33 -15.73
CA ASN A 7 -45.24 -17.99 -16.11
C ASN A 7 -43.83 -17.96 -16.74
N ASP A 8 -43.19 -19.11 -16.93
CA ASP A 8 -41.86 -19.17 -17.56
C ASP A 8 -41.99 -19.31 -19.09
N ILE A 9 -41.63 -18.26 -19.83
CA ILE A 9 -41.56 -18.32 -21.29
C ILE A 9 -40.18 -18.86 -21.71
N TRP A 10 -40.15 -20.03 -22.35
CA TRP A 10 -38.92 -20.62 -22.90
C TRP A 10 -38.68 -20.23 -24.36
N VAL A 11 -37.57 -19.53 -24.65
CA VAL A 11 -37.20 -19.12 -26.01
C VAL A 11 -35.85 -19.73 -26.39
N CYS A 12 -35.87 -20.61 -27.41
CA CYS A 12 -34.65 -21.24 -27.93
C CYS A 12 -34.48 -21.02 -29.44
N ASP A 13 -33.61 -20.07 -29.84
CA ASP A 13 -33.29 -19.80 -31.26
C ASP A 13 -31.81 -19.38 -31.44
N ARG A 14 -31.27 -19.52 -32.65
CA ARG A 14 -29.91 -19.06 -33.00
C ARG A 14 -29.67 -17.59 -32.69
N LYS A 15 -30.70 -16.75 -32.76
CA LYS A 15 -30.67 -15.33 -32.37
C LYS A 15 -31.98 -14.98 -31.71
N VAL A 16 -31.91 -14.44 -30.50
CA VAL A 16 -33.08 -13.95 -29.76
C VAL A 16 -32.92 -12.45 -29.54
N ASN A 17 -33.95 -11.68 -29.88
CA ASN A 17 -34.05 -10.25 -29.61
C ASN A 17 -35.41 -10.00 -28.94
N LEU A 18 -35.39 -9.48 -27.72
CA LEU A 18 -36.61 -9.10 -26.98
C LEU A 18 -36.51 -7.64 -26.54
N ILE A 19 -37.67 -7.00 -26.42
CA ILE A 19 -37.87 -5.59 -26.03
C ILE A 19 -39.09 -5.56 -25.12
N ASP A 20 -39.09 -4.79 -24.02
CA ASP A 20 -40.23 -4.62 -23.10
C ASP A 20 -40.83 -5.95 -22.63
N SER A 21 -39.95 -6.84 -22.16
CA SER A 21 -40.26 -8.26 -21.97
C SER A 21 -40.07 -8.62 -20.49
N GLY A 22 -41.01 -9.34 -19.85
CA GLY A 22 -40.92 -9.80 -18.44
C GLY A 22 -39.95 -10.98 -18.18
N ASP A 23 -40.38 -12.00 -17.43
CA ASP A 23 -39.53 -13.14 -17.07
C ASP A 23 -39.38 -14.18 -18.20
N PHE A 24 -38.14 -14.60 -18.50
CA PHE A 24 -37.85 -15.61 -19.54
C PHE A 24 -36.73 -16.58 -19.17
N LEU A 25 -36.77 -17.72 -19.86
CA LEU A 25 -35.66 -18.66 -19.94
C LEU A 25 -35.16 -18.70 -21.39
N ILE A 26 -33.95 -18.22 -21.66
CA ILE A 26 -33.43 -18.01 -23.04
C ILE A 26 -32.17 -18.83 -23.31
N CYS A 27 -32.13 -19.51 -24.47
CA CYS A 27 -30.96 -20.23 -24.96
C CYS A 27 -30.76 -20.08 -26.47
N GLY A 28 -29.53 -19.77 -26.92
CA GLY A 28 -29.27 -19.46 -28.31
C GLY A 28 -27.79 -19.44 -28.73
N LYS A 29 -27.45 -18.68 -29.79
CA LYS A 29 -26.05 -18.30 -30.08
C LYS A 29 -25.76 -16.82 -29.83
N LYS A 30 -26.79 -15.98 -29.76
CA LYS A 30 -26.70 -14.54 -29.53
C LYS A 30 -28.03 -14.06 -28.98
N VAL A 31 -28.01 -13.45 -27.80
CA VAL A 31 -29.17 -12.85 -27.15
C VAL A 31 -28.92 -11.36 -27.05
N ASN A 32 -29.93 -10.56 -27.41
CA ASN A 32 -29.98 -9.15 -27.10
C ASN A 32 -31.32 -8.86 -26.40
N LEU A 33 -31.28 -8.36 -25.16
CA LEU A 33 -32.46 -7.86 -24.47
C LEU A 33 -32.29 -6.35 -24.27
N ILE A 34 -33.40 -5.62 -24.36
CA ILE A 34 -33.50 -4.17 -24.15
C ILE A 34 -34.75 -3.96 -23.32
N ASP A 35 -34.69 -3.14 -22.25
CA ASP A 35 -35.86 -2.85 -21.41
C ASP A 35 -36.59 -4.13 -20.95
N SER A 36 -35.83 -5.14 -20.52
CA SER A 36 -36.37 -6.48 -20.21
C SER A 36 -36.04 -6.93 -18.79
N GLY A 37 -36.92 -7.71 -18.19
CA GLY A 37 -36.86 -8.18 -16.81
C GLY A 37 -37.75 -7.37 -15.87
N ASP A 38 -38.32 -8.06 -14.87
CA ASP A 38 -39.24 -7.45 -13.91
C ASP A 38 -38.49 -6.55 -12.93
N PHE A 39 -39.11 -5.41 -12.62
CA PHE A 39 -38.60 -4.36 -11.74
C PHE A 39 -38.93 -4.58 -10.25
N TYR A 40 -39.66 -5.65 -9.88
CA TYR A 40 -40.25 -5.73 -8.53
C TYR A 40 -40.48 -7.12 -7.90
N ASP A 41 -40.20 -8.28 -8.52
CA ASP A 41 -40.41 -9.56 -7.80
C ASP A 41 -39.64 -10.77 -8.39
N SER A 42 -38.52 -11.13 -7.74
CA SER A 42 -38.03 -12.48 -7.39
C SER A 42 -38.04 -13.67 -8.37
N ASN A 43 -38.02 -13.50 -9.69
CA ASN A 43 -37.77 -14.63 -10.61
C ASN A 43 -36.54 -14.42 -11.51
N ASP A 44 -35.53 -15.26 -11.30
CA ASP A 44 -34.24 -15.24 -12.01
C ASP A 44 -34.40 -15.47 -13.53
N ILE A 45 -34.03 -14.50 -14.35
CA ILE A 45 -33.93 -14.70 -15.81
C ILE A 45 -32.63 -15.45 -16.13
N TRP A 46 -32.74 -16.71 -16.54
CA TRP A 46 -31.57 -17.50 -16.94
C TRP A 46 -31.26 -17.39 -18.44
N VAL A 47 -30.09 -16.83 -18.76
CA VAL A 47 -29.58 -16.69 -20.13
C VAL A 47 -28.31 -17.52 -20.29
N CYS A 48 -28.40 -18.64 -21.02
CA CYS A 48 -27.24 -19.50 -21.30
C CYS A 48 -26.80 -19.42 -22.77
N ASP A 49 -25.79 -18.60 -23.08
CA ASP A 49 -25.54 -18.18 -24.46
C ASP A 49 -24.10 -17.87 -24.88
N ARG A 50 -23.79 -18.00 -26.18
CA ARG A 50 -22.42 -17.68 -26.65
C ARG A 50 -22.10 -16.19 -26.56
N LYS A 51 -23.09 -15.32 -26.70
CA LYS A 51 -22.94 -13.88 -26.56
C LYS A 51 -24.25 -13.28 -26.06
N VAL A 52 -24.22 -12.61 -24.93
CA VAL A 52 -25.35 -11.92 -24.33
C VAL A 52 -25.06 -10.43 -24.31
N ASN A 53 -26.02 -9.62 -24.74
CA ASN A 53 -25.98 -8.17 -24.52
C ASN A 53 -27.31 -7.76 -23.87
N LEU A 54 -27.27 -7.15 -22.71
CA LEU A 54 -28.43 -6.57 -22.03
C LEU A 54 -28.23 -5.06 -21.92
N ILE A 55 -29.34 -4.32 -22.02
CA ILE A 55 -29.39 -2.86 -21.95
C ILE A 55 -30.65 -2.51 -21.15
N ASP A 56 -30.56 -1.64 -20.16
CA ASP A 56 -31.72 -1.18 -19.37
C ASP A 56 -32.54 -2.35 -18.80
N SER A 57 -31.85 -3.32 -18.20
CA SER A 57 -32.43 -4.63 -17.89
C SER A 57 -32.27 -4.98 -16.39
N GLY A 58 -33.26 -5.67 -15.80
CA GLY A 58 -33.32 -6.01 -14.36
C GLY A 58 -32.33 -7.10 -13.88
N ASP A 59 -32.80 -8.03 -13.04
CA ASP A 59 -31.95 -9.08 -12.46
C ASP A 59 -31.79 -10.30 -13.40
N PHE A 60 -30.57 -10.85 -13.50
CA PHE A 60 -30.25 -11.96 -14.41
C PHE A 60 -29.30 -13.01 -13.82
N LEU A 61 -29.48 -14.24 -14.28
CA LEU A 61 -28.49 -15.30 -14.16
C LEU A 61 -27.90 -15.60 -15.53
N ILE A 62 -26.62 -15.28 -15.77
CA ILE A 62 -26.03 -15.35 -17.12
C ILE A 62 -24.85 -16.31 -17.17
N CYS A 63 -24.90 -17.25 -18.13
CA CYS A 63 -23.77 -18.13 -18.43
C CYS A 63 -23.46 -18.18 -19.92
N GLY A 64 -22.19 -18.04 -20.30
CA GLY A 64 -21.85 -17.76 -21.68
C GLY A 64 -20.36 -17.65 -22.01
N LYS A 65 -20.07 -17.18 -23.23
CA LYS A 65 -18.68 -16.90 -23.66
C LYS A 65 -18.33 -15.41 -23.66
N LYS A 66 -19.32 -14.53 -23.75
CA LYS A 66 -19.14 -13.08 -23.70
C LYS A 66 -20.44 -12.42 -23.24
N VAL A 67 -20.38 -11.69 -22.14
CA VAL A 67 -21.48 -10.88 -21.61
C VAL A 67 -21.10 -9.40 -21.73
N ASN A 68 -22.05 -8.58 -22.18
CA ASN A 68 -21.99 -7.13 -22.08
C ASN A 68 -23.29 -6.66 -21.42
N LEU A 69 -23.22 -6.00 -20.27
CA LEU A 69 -24.34 -5.31 -19.64
C LEU A 69 -24.07 -3.81 -19.70
N ILE A 70 -25.13 -3.02 -19.90
CA ILE A 70 -25.11 -1.56 -19.96
C ILE A 70 -26.37 -1.09 -19.24
N ASP A 71 -26.27 -0.18 -18.27
CA ASP A 71 -27.43 0.34 -17.54
C ASP A 71 -28.31 -0.81 -16.99
N SER A 72 -27.69 -1.89 -16.51
CA SER A 72 -28.41 -3.12 -16.13
C SER A 72 -28.01 -3.57 -14.73
N GLY A 73 -28.94 -4.17 -14.01
CA GLY A 73 -28.78 -4.47 -12.59
C GLY A 73 -29.06 -3.25 -11.71
N ASP A 74 -29.72 -3.51 -10.59
CA ASP A 74 -30.23 -2.62 -9.53
C ASP A 74 -31.66 -2.10 -9.70
N PHE A 75 -32.61 -2.86 -9.13
CA PHE A 75 -33.84 -2.32 -8.55
C PHE A 75 -34.18 -3.01 -7.21
N TYR A 76 -33.68 -2.44 -6.12
CA TYR A 76 -34.24 -2.46 -4.75
C TYR A 76 -34.36 -3.76 -3.93
N ASP A 77 -34.05 -4.97 -4.41
CA ASP A 77 -34.16 -6.16 -3.54
C ASP A 77 -33.11 -7.27 -3.81
N SER A 78 -31.97 -7.17 -3.10
CA SER A 78 -31.18 -8.24 -2.47
C SER A 78 -30.95 -9.61 -3.16
N ASN A 79 -31.02 -9.75 -4.49
CA ASN A 79 -30.74 -11.02 -5.15
C ASN A 79 -29.63 -10.93 -6.20
N ASP A 80 -28.60 -11.72 -5.96
CA ASP A 80 -27.30 -11.74 -6.64
C ASP A 80 -27.38 -11.97 -8.16
N ILE A 81 -26.95 -10.99 -8.96
CA ILE A 81 -26.72 -11.21 -10.40
C ILE A 81 -25.44 -12.05 -10.59
N TRP A 82 -25.56 -13.35 -10.87
CA TRP A 82 -24.41 -14.22 -11.12
C TRP A 82 -24.05 -14.32 -12.61
N VAL A 83 -22.86 -13.85 -12.97
CA VAL A 83 -22.31 -13.90 -14.32
C VAL A 83 -21.09 -14.82 -14.38
N CYS A 84 -21.24 -15.98 -15.05
CA CYS A 84 -20.17 -16.98 -15.18
C CYS A 84 -19.66 -17.12 -16.62
N ASP A 85 -18.64 -16.33 -17.00
CA ASP A 85 -18.31 -16.07 -18.40
C ASP A 85 -16.82 -15.93 -18.74
N ARG A 86 -16.43 -16.26 -19.98
CA ARG A 86 -15.02 -16.04 -20.41
C ARG A 86 -14.63 -14.58 -20.49
N LYS A 87 -15.57 -13.67 -20.74
CA LYS A 87 -15.33 -12.23 -20.79
C LYS A 87 -16.61 -11.49 -20.41
N VAL A 88 -16.53 -10.68 -19.38
CA VAL A 88 -17.63 -9.83 -18.89
C VAL A 88 -17.23 -8.37 -19.06
N ASN A 89 -18.14 -7.55 -19.58
CA ASN A 89 -17.99 -6.08 -19.51
C ASN A 89 -19.31 -5.51 -18.99
N LEU A 90 -19.25 -4.77 -17.88
CA LEU A 90 -20.39 -4.07 -17.29
C LEU A 90 -20.08 -2.57 -17.35
N ILE A 91 -21.13 -1.76 -17.58
CA ILE A 91 -21.06 -0.30 -17.71
C ILE A 91 -22.31 0.23 -17.03
N ASP A 92 -22.20 1.19 -16.11
CA ASP A 92 -23.35 1.82 -15.44
C ASP A 92 -24.28 0.76 -14.81
N SER A 93 -23.70 -0.20 -14.09
CA SER A 93 -24.38 -1.43 -13.71
C SER A 93 -24.26 -1.68 -12.21
N GLY A 94 -25.28 -2.30 -11.63
CA GLY A 94 -25.44 -2.51 -10.19
C GLY A 94 -24.54 -3.51 -9.45
N ASP A 95 -25.11 -4.25 -8.50
CA ASP A 95 -24.40 -5.28 -7.73
C ASP A 95 -24.30 -6.63 -8.49
N PHE A 96 -23.10 -7.24 -8.50
CA PHE A 96 -22.84 -8.48 -9.24
C PHE A 96 -21.98 -9.51 -8.49
N LEU A 97 -22.22 -10.78 -8.79
CA LEU A 97 -21.30 -11.87 -8.53
C LEU A 97 -20.67 -12.34 -9.85
N ILE A 98 -19.35 -12.17 -10.04
CA ILE A 98 -18.72 -12.45 -11.34
C ILE A 98 -17.64 -13.51 -11.25
N CYS A 99 -17.75 -14.54 -12.10
CA CYS A 99 -16.71 -15.55 -12.28
C CYS A 99 -16.36 -15.72 -13.76
N GLY A 100 -15.08 -15.66 -14.10
CA GLY A 100 -14.68 -15.57 -15.50
C GLY A 100 -13.19 -15.64 -15.78
N LYS A 101 -12.79 -15.23 -17.00
CA LYS A 101 -11.37 -15.13 -17.38
C LYS A 101 -10.87 -13.69 -17.55
N LYS A 102 -11.77 -12.75 -17.80
CA LYS A 102 -11.49 -11.32 -17.97
C LYS A 102 -12.76 -10.54 -17.60
N VAL A 103 -12.67 -9.68 -16.61
CA VAL A 103 -13.75 -8.77 -16.19
C VAL A 103 -13.29 -7.34 -16.40
N ASN A 104 -14.21 -6.51 -16.92
CA ASN A 104 -14.06 -5.07 -17.05
C ASN A 104 -15.34 -4.43 -16.50
N LEU A 105 -15.23 -3.65 -15.42
CA LEU A 105 -16.33 -2.84 -14.90
C LEU A 105 -15.96 -1.36 -15.10
N ILE A 106 -16.95 -0.54 -15.42
CA ILE A 106 -16.82 0.92 -15.61
C ILE A 106 -18.08 1.52 -15.00
N ASP A 107 -17.95 2.52 -14.12
CA ASP A 107 -19.12 3.18 -13.49
C ASP A 107 -20.09 2.14 -12.89
N SER A 108 -19.56 1.07 -12.29
CA SER A 108 -20.36 -0.06 -11.82
C SER A 108 -20.03 -0.43 -10.38
N GLY A 109 -21.02 -0.90 -9.65
CA GLY A 109 -20.94 -1.13 -8.21
C GLY A 109 -21.21 0.14 -7.40
N ASP A 110 -22.02 -0.06 -6.36
CA ASP A 110 -22.54 0.87 -5.35
C ASP A 110 -23.63 1.86 -5.79
N PHE A 111 -24.89 1.40 -5.72
CA PHE A 111 -26.06 2.25 -5.48
C PHE A 111 -26.75 1.87 -4.17
N TYR A 112 -26.23 2.39 -3.05
CA TYR A 112 -26.84 2.35 -1.71
C TYR A 112 -27.22 0.96 -1.15
N ASP A 113 -26.50 0.53 -0.11
CA ASP A 113 -26.85 -0.58 0.80
C ASP A 113 -26.73 -2.04 0.26
N SER A 114 -25.57 -2.45 -0.26
CA SER A 114 -25.18 -3.88 -0.13
C SER A 114 -23.67 -4.06 -0.08
N ASN A 115 -23.22 -4.88 0.85
CA ASN A 115 -21.85 -5.38 0.85
C ASN A 115 -21.68 -6.43 -0.27
N ASP A 116 -20.48 -6.44 -0.86
CA ASP A 116 -19.80 -7.61 -1.44
C ASP A 116 -20.02 -7.93 -2.94
N ILE A 117 -19.51 -7.07 -3.85
CA ILE A 117 -19.18 -7.53 -5.21
C ILE A 117 -17.95 -8.45 -5.15
N TRP A 118 -18.14 -9.75 -5.42
CA TRP A 118 -17.05 -10.72 -5.49
C TRP A 118 -16.64 -11.06 -6.93
N VAL A 119 -15.38 -10.80 -7.25
CA VAL A 119 -14.80 -11.11 -8.57
C VAL A 119 -13.66 -12.12 -8.43
N CYS A 120 -13.82 -13.27 -9.10
CA CYS A 120 -12.84 -14.37 -9.10
C CYS A 120 -12.43 -14.80 -10.51
N ASP A 121 -11.28 -14.30 -10.95
CA ASP A 121 -10.88 -14.20 -12.34
C ASP A 121 -9.35 -14.35 -12.59
N ARG A 122 -8.96 -14.20 -13.86
CA ARG A 122 -7.53 -14.10 -14.22
C ARG A 122 -7.04 -12.67 -14.40
N LYS A 123 -7.95 -11.75 -14.73
CA LYS A 123 -7.64 -10.34 -14.98
C LYS A 123 -8.90 -9.51 -14.76
N VAL A 124 -8.84 -8.60 -13.81
CA VAL A 124 -9.89 -7.63 -13.48
C VAL A 124 -9.40 -6.23 -13.81
N ASN A 125 -10.25 -5.42 -14.43
CA ASN A 125 -10.06 -3.97 -14.52
C ASN A 125 -11.35 -3.29 -14.05
N LEU A 126 -11.28 -2.46 -13.01
CA LEU A 126 -12.38 -1.64 -12.52
C LEU A 126 -11.99 -0.16 -12.70
N ILE A 127 -12.97 0.69 -13.00
CA ILE A 127 -12.82 2.13 -13.22
C ILE A 127 -14.07 2.79 -12.66
N ASP A 128 -13.93 3.83 -11.83
CA ASP A 128 -15.07 4.59 -11.28
C ASP A 128 -16.08 3.66 -10.61
N SER A 129 -15.61 2.81 -9.69
CA SER A 129 -16.39 1.68 -9.19
C SER A 129 -16.44 1.69 -7.66
N GLY A 130 -17.52 1.16 -7.06
CA GLY A 130 -17.72 1.06 -5.61
C GLY A 130 -16.74 0.17 -4.81
N ASP A 131 -17.26 -0.52 -3.79
CA ASP A 131 -16.49 -1.41 -2.92
C ASP A 131 -16.39 -2.85 -3.48
N PHE A 132 -15.20 -3.49 -3.40
CA PHE A 132 -14.98 -4.82 -4.02
C PHE A 132 -14.15 -5.81 -3.21
N LEU A 133 -14.51 -7.10 -3.37
CA LEU A 133 -13.67 -8.24 -3.02
C LEU A 133 -13.13 -8.92 -4.28
N VAL A 134 -11.83 -8.83 -4.54
CA VAL A 134 -11.21 -9.38 -5.77
C VAL A 134 -10.14 -10.43 -5.46
N CYS A 135 -10.26 -11.63 -6.03
CA CYS A 135 -9.25 -12.69 -5.89
C CYS A 135 -8.65 -13.15 -7.22
N ASP A 136 -7.60 -12.47 -7.70
CA ASP A 136 -7.19 -12.51 -9.10
C ASP A 136 -5.69 -12.61 -9.39
N LYS A 137 -5.32 -13.09 -10.57
CA LYS A 137 -3.90 -13.06 -10.96
C LYS A 137 -3.38 -11.66 -11.26
N LYS A 138 -4.21 -10.77 -11.79
CA LYS A 138 -3.84 -9.40 -12.10
C LYS A 138 -5.06 -8.50 -11.93
N VAL A 139 -4.94 -7.46 -11.11
CA VAL A 139 -6.00 -6.49 -10.85
C VAL A 139 -5.47 -5.10 -11.21
N ASN A 140 -6.29 -4.30 -11.90
CA ASN A 140 -6.07 -2.88 -12.08
C ASN A 140 -7.35 -2.14 -11.61
N LEU A 141 -7.26 -1.28 -10.62
CA LEU A 141 -8.36 -0.42 -10.16
C LEU A 141 -7.96 1.04 -10.37
N ILE A 142 -8.93 1.89 -10.72
CA ILE A 142 -8.78 3.33 -10.95
C ILE A 142 -10.04 4.00 -10.39
N ASP A 143 -9.92 5.03 -9.56
CA ASP A 143 -11.06 5.78 -9.02
C ASP A 143 -12.07 4.83 -8.34
N CYS A 144 -11.62 4.05 -7.37
CA CYS A 144 -12.44 3.02 -6.71
C CYS A 144 -12.62 3.27 -5.21
N GLY A 145 -13.69 2.72 -4.63
CA GLY A 145 -13.97 2.73 -3.19
C GLY A 145 -12.98 1.90 -2.35
N ASP A 146 -13.48 1.31 -1.28
CA ASP A 146 -12.72 0.44 -0.37
C ASP A 146 -12.64 -1.00 -0.92
N PHE A 147 -11.51 -1.69 -0.73
CA PHE A 147 -11.40 -3.06 -1.25
C PHE A 147 -10.44 -4.01 -0.54
N LEU A 148 -10.81 -5.29 -0.63
CA LEU A 148 -9.96 -6.42 -0.28
C LEU A 148 -9.52 -7.17 -1.54
N VAL A 149 -8.21 -7.14 -1.82
CA VAL A 149 -7.64 -7.79 -3.00
C VAL A 149 -6.61 -8.87 -2.64
N CYS A 150 -6.79 -10.07 -3.21
CA CYS A 150 -5.83 -11.17 -3.12
C CYS A 150 -5.42 -11.68 -4.49
N GLY A 151 -4.15 -11.53 -4.83
CA GLY A 151 -3.64 -11.78 -6.16
C GLY A 151 -2.13 -11.92 -6.32
N ARG A 152 -1.68 -11.82 -7.57
CA ARG A 152 -0.23 -11.81 -7.88
C ARG A 152 0.31 -10.41 -8.17
N ILE A 153 -0.48 -9.57 -8.83
CA ILE A 153 -0.09 -8.22 -9.26
C ILE A 153 -1.31 -7.34 -9.12
N VAL A 154 -1.19 -6.28 -8.36
CA VAL A 154 -2.23 -5.28 -8.13
C VAL A 154 -1.67 -3.91 -8.49
N ASN A 155 -2.43 -3.16 -9.28
CA ASN A 155 -2.15 -1.79 -9.69
C ASN A 155 -3.36 -0.94 -9.33
N LEU A 156 -3.15 0.12 -8.55
CA LEU A 156 -4.19 0.94 -7.95
C LEU A 156 -3.83 2.41 -8.15
N ILE A 157 -4.83 3.22 -8.48
CA ILE A 157 -4.73 4.65 -8.74
C ILE A 157 -6.02 5.25 -8.16
N ASP A 158 -5.92 6.31 -7.37
CA ASP A 158 -7.09 7.05 -6.84
C ASP A 158 -8.08 6.11 -6.15
N SER A 159 -7.71 5.58 -4.98
CA SER A 159 -8.49 4.56 -4.28
C SER A 159 -8.54 4.83 -2.78
N ASN A 160 -9.63 4.48 -2.10
CA ASN A 160 -9.77 4.74 -0.66
C ASN A 160 -9.00 3.71 0.19
N ASP A 161 -9.66 2.99 1.10
CA ASP A 161 -9.00 2.10 2.07
C ASP A 161 -8.82 0.68 1.52
N ILE A 162 -7.62 0.12 1.76
CA ILE A 162 -7.17 -1.02 0.97
C ILE A 162 -6.52 -2.10 1.82
N TRP A 163 -7.01 -3.34 1.68
CA TRP A 163 -6.29 -4.54 2.14
C TRP A 163 -5.79 -5.39 0.98
N VAL A 164 -4.45 -5.49 0.79
CA VAL A 164 -3.84 -6.30 -0.28
C VAL A 164 -2.93 -7.41 0.25
N CYS A 165 -3.16 -8.64 -0.24
CA CYS A 165 -2.35 -9.82 0.10
C CYS A 165 -1.52 -10.37 -1.08
N ASP A 166 -0.63 -9.56 -1.67
CA ASP A 166 -0.13 -9.79 -3.04
C ASP A 166 1.38 -9.91 -3.25
N ARG A 167 1.78 -10.61 -4.33
CA ARG A 167 3.23 -10.73 -4.64
C ARG A 167 3.87 -9.42 -5.08
N LYS A 168 3.14 -8.55 -5.76
CA LYS A 168 3.59 -7.24 -6.24
C LYS A 168 2.42 -6.27 -6.19
N VAL A 169 2.69 -5.10 -5.66
CA VAL A 169 1.68 -4.08 -5.40
C VAL A 169 2.24 -2.72 -5.86
N TYR A 170 1.42 -1.98 -6.59
CA TYR A 170 1.68 -0.62 -7.08
C TYR A 170 0.47 0.24 -6.76
N HIS A 171 0.63 1.26 -5.93
CA HIS A 171 -0.41 2.25 -5.62
C HIS A 171 0.08 3.66 -5.90
N ILE A 172 -0.85 4.53 -6.27
CA ILE A 172 -0.68 5.95 -6.47
C ILE A 172 -1.96 6.60 -5.92
N ASP A 173 -1.85 7.68 -5.14
CA ASP A 173 -3.00 8.47 -4.66
C ASP A 173 -4.04 7.60 -3.94
N CYS A 174 -3.65 6.96 -2.83
CA CYS A 174 -4.55 6.05 -2.10
C CYS A 174 -4.77 6.46 -0.64
N GLY A 175 -5.91 6.07 -0.05
CA GLY A 175 -6.23 6.18 1.37
C GLY A 175 -5.37 5.25 2.25
N ASP A 176 -5.94 4.71 3.32
CA ASP A 176 -5.19 3.89 4.27
C ASP A 176 -5.00 2.47 3.75
N PHE A 177 -3.86 1.83 4.03
CA PHE A 177 -3.62 0.49 3.51
C PHE A 177 -2.85 -0.48 4.39
N LEU A 178 -3.23 -1.76 4.28
CA LEU A 178 -2.54 -2.90 4.84
C LEU A 178 -2.03 -3.78 3.69
N VAL A 179 -0.71 -3.85 3.51
CA VAL A 179 -0.10 -4.69 2.44
C VAL A 179 0.82 -5.75 3.02
N CYS A 180 0.52 -7.00 2.69
CA CYS A 180 1.37 -8.13 3.03
C CYS A 180 1.91 -8.84 1.77
N ARG A 181 3.24 -8.79 1.57
CA ARG A 181 4.14 -9.69 0.78
C ARG A 181 5.15 -8.93 -0.12
N ARG A 182 5.55 -9.51 -1.25
CA ARG A 182 6.98 -9.71 -1.61
C ARG A 182 7.69 -8.45 -2.13
N LYS A 183 6.97 -7.54 -2.79
CA LYS A 183 7.47 -6.25 -3.29
C LYS A 183 6.32 -5.25 -3.31
N VAL A 184 6.53 -4.08 -2.73
CA VAL A 184 5.52 -3.02 -2.63
C VAL A 184 6.17 -1.72 -3.12
N ASN A 185 5.49 -0.99 -4.02
CA ASN A 185 5.88 0.36 -4.40
C ASN A 185 4.65 1.26 -4.34
N LEU A 186 4.73 2.33 -3.57
CA LEU A 186 3.61 3.23 -3.32
C LEU A 186 4.09 4.67 -3.50
N LYS A 187 3.16 5.55 -3.83
CA LYS A 187 3.39 6.97 -4.07
C LYS A 187 2.16 7.76 -3.61
N ASP A 188 2.33 8.85 -2.89
CA ASP A 188 1.23 9.74 -2.51
C ASP A 188 0.07 8.97 -1.83
N CYS A 189 0.32 8.20 -0.76
CA CYS A 189 -0.76 7.49 -0.06
C CYS A 189 -0.85 7.88 1.42
N GLY A 190 -2.00 7.59 2.05
CA GLY A 190 -2.31 7.86 3.46
C GLY A 190 -1.56 6.98 4.46
N ASP A 191 -2.19 6.61 5.58
CA ASP A 191 -1.53 5.85 6.66
C ASP A 191 -1.43 4.36 6.33
N PHE A 192 -0.39 3.66 6.83
CA PHE A 192 -0.22 2.26 6.45
C PHE A 192 0.62 1.33 7.29
N LEU A 193 0.27 0.05 7.11
CA LEU A 193 0.97 -1.10 7.65
C LEU A 193 1.49 -2.00 6.51
N VAL A 194 2.82 -2.08 6.33
CA VAL A 194 3.42 -2.90 5.27
C VAL A 194 4.37 -3.97 5.85
N CYS A 195 4.17 -5.22 5.43
CA CYS A 195 5.09 -6.32 5.72
C CYS A 195 5.43 -7.16 4.48
N GLY A 196 6.72 -7.31 4.18
CA GLY A 196 7.15 -7.86 2.90
C GLY A 196 8.58 -8.38 2.80
N ARG A 197 9.17 -8.25 1.58
CA ARG A 197 10.63 -8.41 1.40
C ARG A 197 11.34 -7.17 0.88
N LYS A 198 10.63 -6.27 0.22
CA LYS A 198 11.18 -5.04 -0.35
C LYS A 198 10.06 -4.02 -0.49
N VAL A 199 10.23 -2.87 0.11
CA VAL A 199 9.31 -1.75 0.09
C VAL A 199 10.04 -0.54 -0.48
N ASN A 200 9.39 0.15 -1.40
CA ASN A 200 9.81 1.46 -1.90
C ASN A 200 8.63 2.41 -1.74
N LEU A 201 8.84 3.53 -1.08
CA LEU A 201 7.82 4.54 -0.80
C LEU A 201 8.43 5.90 -1.20
N ILE A 202 7.63 6.75 -1.80
CA ILE A 202 8.01 8.04 -2.37
C ILE A 202 6.85 9.01 -2.13
N ASP A 203 7.12 10.23 -1.70
CA ASP A 203 6.12 11.30 -1.52
C ASP A 203 5.00 10.92 -0.52
N PHE A 204 5.32 10.89 0.77
CA PHE A 204 4.46 10.50 1.88
C PHE A 204 4.43 11.57 2.98
N PHE A 205 4.37 12.85 2.61
CA PHE A 205 4.42 13.94 3.58
C PHE A 205 3.12 14.12 4.37
N ASP A 206 1.98 13.69 3.82
CA ASP A 206 0.66 13.87 4.45
C ASP A 206 0.21 12.66 5.30
N SER A 207 1.02 11.59 5.34
CA SER A 207 0.74 10.40 6.16
C SER A 207 1.26 10.59 7.59
N ASN A 208 0.41 10.34 8.56
CA ASN A 208 0.70 10.52 9.99
C ASN A 208 1.32 9.26 10.62
N ASP A 209 0.98 8.06 10.14
CA ASP A 209 1.38 6.80 10.78
C ASP A 209 1.85 5.74 9.76
N ILE A 210 3.17 5.68 9.53
CA ILE A 210 3.79 4.66 8.68
C ILE A 210 4.46 3.55 9.51
N TRP A 211 4.04 2.29 9.32
CA TRP A 211 4.74 1.13 9.89
C TRP A 211 5.20 0.12 8.85
N VAL A 212 6.53 -0.08 8.79
CA VAL A 212 7.16 -0.98 7.80
C VAL A 212 8.01 -2.05 8.48
N CYS A 213 7.61 -3.32 8.34
CA CYS A 213 8.37 -4.46 8.85
C CYS A 213 8.89 -5.32 7.69
N ASP A 214 10.12 -5.03 7.24
CA ASP A 214 10.57 -5.48 5.94
C ASP A 214 12.07 -5.74 5.76
N ARG A 215 12.46 -6.62 4.84
CA ARG A 215 13.89 -6.94 4.67
C ARG A 215 14.70 -5.81 4.06
N LYS A 216 14.07 -5.01 3.20
CA LYS A 216 14.68 -3.87 2.52
C LYS A 216 13.65 -2.77 2.40
N VAL A 217 13.92 -1.62 2.98
CA VAL A 217 13.05 -0.45 2.89
C VAL A 217 13.84 0.67 2.25
N ASN A 218 13.20 1.35 1.31
CA ASN A 218 13.66 2.59 0.71
C ASN A 218 12.51 3.59 0.85
N LEU A 219 12.69 4.65 1.63
CA LEU A 219 11.78 5.80 1.65
C LEU A 219 12.49 6.99 1.01
N ILE A 220 11.72 7.84 0.36
CA ILE A 220 12.11 9.13 -0.19
C ILE A 220 10.95 10.07 0.14
N ASP A 221 11.23 11.29 0.62
CA ASP A 221 10.21 12.33 0.76
C ASP A 221 9.05 11.86 1.67
N SER A 222 9.34 11.51 2.92
CA SER A 222 8.37 10.88 3.83
C SER A 222 8.26 11.58 5.18
N GLY A 223 7.05 11.65 5.72
CA GLY A 223 6.75 12.10 7.08
C GLY A 223 7.16 11.09 8.17
N ASP A 224 6.32 10.90 9.17
CA ASP A 224 6.63 10.08 10.35
C ASP A 224 6.59 8.57 10.07
N PHE A 225 7.59 7.82 10.56
CA PHE A 225 7.65 6.37 10.36
C PHE A 225 8.31 5.57 11.49
N LEU A 226 7.81 4.33 11.62
CA LEU A 226 8.42 3.26 12.40
C LEU A 226 8.84 2.11 11.48
N ILE A 227 10.15 1.84 11.40
CA ILE A 227 10.71 0.83 10.50
C ILE A 227 11.52 -0.24 11.23
N CYS A 228 11.22 -1.50 10.93
CA CYS A 228 12.02 -2.64 11.37
C CYS A 228 12.42 -3.53 10.19
N GLY A 229 13.69 -3.95 10.11
CA GLY A 229 14.12 -4.70 8.94
C GLY A 229 15.50 -5.35 8.92
N LYS A 230 16.07 -5.48 7.71
CA LYS A 230 17.51 -5.82 7.53
C LYS A 230 18.35 -4.72 6.85
N LYS A 231 17.72 -3.82 6.11
CA LYS A 231 18.39 -2.71 5.44
C LYS A 231 17.36 -1.61 5.19
N VAL A 232 17.65 -0.42 5.71
CA VAL A 232 16.86 0.78 5.53
C VAL A 232 17.72 1.82 4.83
N ASN A 233 17.15 2.45 3.80
CA ASN A 233 17.69 3.68 3.23
C ASN A 233 16.56 4.71 3.24
N LEU A 234 16.82 5.88 3.81
CA LEU A 234 15.91 6.99 3.85
C LEU A 234 16.63 8.21 3.30
N ILE A 235 15.91 9.04 2.57
CA ILE A 235 16.38 10.25 1.89
C ILE A 235 15.25 11.27 2.05
N ASP A 236 15.55 12.49 2.45
CA ASP A 236 14.56 13.57 2.59
C ASP A 236 13.38 13.13 3.47
N SER A 237 13.68 12.67 4.68
CA SER A 237 12.72 11.93 5.53
C SER A 237 12.78 12.35 6.98
N GLY A 238 11.62 12.64 7.59
CA GLY A 238 11.57 13.27 8.91
C GLY A 238 11.58 14.79 8.85
N ASP A 239 11.06 15.41 9.90
CA ASP A 239 10.40 16.71 9.78
C ASP A 239 11.33 17.92 9.65
N PHE A 240 10.82 18.98 9.01
CA PHE A 240 11.38 20.33 9.05
C PHE A 240 10.72 21.19 10.15
N TYR A 241 9.56 20.79 10.72
CA TYR A 241 8.87 21.64 11.73
C TYR A 241 8.05 20.96 12.85
N ASP A 242 7.67 19.68 12.81
CA ASP A 242 6.95 19.06 13.94
C ASP A 242 7.73 17.91 14.60
N SER A 243 7.78 18.00 15.91
CA SER A 243 8.55 17.15 16.81
C SER A 243 7.93 15.75 16.91
N ASN A 244 8.35 14.78 16.09
CA ASN A 244 7.94 13.38 16.25
C ASN A 244 9.08 12.37 15.97
N ASP A 245 9.07 11.28 16.75
CA ASP A 245 10.15 10.31 16.88
C ASP A 245 10.19 9.30 15.72
N ILE A 246 11.11 9.47 14.76
CA ILE A 246 11.47 8.39 13.82
C ILE A 246 12.16 7.26 14.60
N TRP A 247 11.63 6.02 14.52
CA TRP A 247 12.33 4.86 15.08
C TRP A 247 12.72 3.82 14.03
N VAL A 248 14.03 3.58 13.89
CA VAL A 248 14.59 2.61 12.95
C VAL A 248 15.41 1.55 13.68
N CYS A 249 14.95 0.29 13.66
CA CYS A 249 15.67 -0.83 14.27
C CYS A 249 16.11 -1.86 13.22
N ASP A 250 17.39 -1.80 12.84
CA ASP A 250 17.82 -2.45 11.61
C ASP A 250 19.30 -2.89 11.54
N ARG A 251 19.65 -3.86 10.68
CA ARG A 251 21.06 -4.29 10.57
C ARG A 251 21.95 -3.25 9.89
N LYS A 252 21.40 -2.52 8.93
CA LYS A 252 22.09 -1.47 8.18
C LYS A 252 21.10 -0.33 7.96
N VAL A 253 21.46 0.84 8.44
CA VAL A 253 20.67 2.06 8.30
C VAL A 253 21.53 3.09 7.58
N ASN A 254 20.95 3.71 6.56
CA ASN A 254 21.51 4.83 5.81
C ASN A 254 20.44 5.92 5.77
N LEU A 255 20.67 7.06 6.42
CA LEU A 255 19.79 8.24 6.36
C LEU A 255 20.58 9.38 5.72
N ILE A 256 19.88 10.22 4.95
CA ILE A 256 20.41 11.40 4.26
C ILE A 256 19.31 12.46 4.34
N ASP A 257 19.65 13.71 4.65
CA ASP A 257 18.69 14.83 4.69
C ASP A 257 17.48 14.47 5.54
N SER A 258 17.72 14.17 6.82
CA SER A 258 16.70 13.61 7.71
C SER A 258 16.54 14.43 8.98
N GLY A 259 15.32 14.55 9.49
CA GLY A 259 15.04 15.20 10.78
C GLY A 259 15.57 14.40 11.98
N ASP A 260 14.95 14.59 13.15
CA ASP A 260 15.37 13.92 14.38
C ASP A 260 14.99 12.43 14.40
N PHE A 261 15.85 11.57 14.98
CA PHE A 261 15.56 10.12 15.00
C PHE A 261 16.19 9.31 16.15
N LEU A 262 15.57 8.16 16.41
CA LEU A 262 16.08 7.05 17.21
C LEU A 262 16.51 5.89 16.29
N VAL A 263 17.79 5.56 16.24
CA VAL A 263 18.32 4.49 15.38
C VAL A 263 19.04 3.42 16.18
N CYS A 264 18.62 2.16 16.02
CA CYS A 264 19.36 1.00 16.50
C CYS A 264 19.85 0.15 15.34
N GLY A 265 21.16 -0.04 15.18
CA GLY A 265 21.63 -0.94 14.14
C GLY A 265 23.07 -1.41 14.18
N LYS A 266 23.38 -2.47 13.42
CA LYS A 266 24.78 -2.97 13.39
C LYS A 266 25.72 -2.01 12.67
N LYS A 267 25.22 -1.33 11.64
CA LYS A 267 25.93 -0.28 10.91
C LYS A 267 24.94 0.84 10.64
N VAL A 268 25.31 2.05 11.02
CA VAL A 268 24.51 3.25 10.85
C VAL A 268 25.38 4.27 10.12
N ASN A 269 24.86 4.84 9.04
CA ASN A 269 25.47 5.96 8.32
C ASN A 269 24.42 7.06 8.20
N LEU A 270 24.74 8.27 8.65
CA LEU A 270 23.86 9.44 8.66
C LEU A 270 24.64 10.60 8.03
N ILE A 271 23.95 11.41 7.25
CA ILE A 271 24.47 12.56 6.51
C ILE A 271 23.39 13.64 6.56
N ASP A 272 23.75 14.90 6.81
CA ASP A 272 22.81 16.04 6.79
C ASP A 272 21.57 15.73 7.65
N SER A 273 21.78 15.42 8.92
CA SER A 273 20.73 14.91 9.80
C SER A 273 20.55 15.78 11.04
N GLY A 274 19.33 15.85 11.58
CA GLY A 274 19.00 16.54 12.83
C GLY A 274 19.60 15.87 14.08
N ASP A 275 18.89 15.99 15.20
CA ASP A 275 19.31 15.47 16.49
C ASP A 275 18.93 14.00 16.67
N PHE A 276 19.77 13.19 17.33
CA PHE A 276 19.47 11.75 17.42
C PHE A 276 20.08 10.95 18.56
N LEU A 277 19.41 9.81 18.83
CA LEU A 277 19.92 8.73 19.68
C LEU A 277 20.29 7.51 18.82
N VAL A 278 21.58 7.17 18.75
CA VAL A 278 22.07 6.05 17.93
C VAL A 278 22.73 4.97 18.77
N CYS A 279 22.26 3.73 18.63
CA CYS A 279 22.92 2.55 19.19
C CYS A 279 23.42 1.63 18.07
N GLY A 280 24.74 1.49 17.91
CA GLY A 280 25.26 0.60 16.88
C GLY A 280 26.70 0.11 16.97
N LYS A 281 27.03 -0.97 16.25
CA LYS A 281 28.42 -1.49 16.28
C LYS A 281 29.41 -0.61 15.51
N LYS A 282 28.94 0.05 14.47
CA LYS A 282 29.69 1.00 13.66
C LYS A 282 28.75 2.14 13.31
N VAL A 283 29.13 3.35 13.63
CA VAL A 283 28.37 4.56 13.39
C VAL A 283 29.28 5.52 12.64
N ASN A 284 28.77 6.10 11.55
CA ASN A 284 29.43 7.13 10.75
C ASN A 284 28.43 8.28 10.57
N LEU A 285 28.79 9.48 11.00
CA LEU A 285 27.96 10.69 10.97
C LEU A 285 28.74 11.79 10.26
N ILE A 286 28.05 12.58 9.47
CA ILE A 286 28.59 13.69 8.67
C ILE A 286 27.52 14.79 8.69
N ASP A 287 27.90 16.03 8.97
CA ASP A 287 27.00 17.20 8.88
C ASP A 287 25.72 16.97 9.69
N CYS A 288 25.86 16.67 10.98
CA CYS A 288 24.76 16.25 11.87
C CYS A 288 24.56 17.23 13.05
N GLY A 289 23.34 17.31 13.58
CA GLY A 289 23.00 18.09 14.79
C GLY A 289 23.59 17.51 16.08
N ASP A 290 22.86 17.57 17.19
CA ASP A 290 23.28 17.08 18.51
C ASP A 290 22.91 15.60 18.72
N PHE A 291 23.75 14.83 19.41
CA PHE A 291 23.49 13.38 19.51
C PHE A 291 24.06 12.64 20.71
N LEU A 292 23.35 11.56 21.04
CA LEU A 292 23.75 10.54 22.00
C LEU A 292 24.10 9.24 21.27
N VAL A 293 25.37 8.81 21.30
CA VAL A 293 25.78 7.56 20.60
C VAL A 293 26.35 6.52 21.56
N CYS A 294 25.85 5.30 21.40
CA CYS A 294 26.43 4.10 22.01
C CYS A 294 26.94 3.15 20.93
N GLY A 295 28.26 2.96 20.82
CA GLY A 295 28.77 2.08 19.78
C GLY A 295 30.21 1.60 19.84
N ARG A 296 30.52 0.48 19.18
CA ARG A 296 31.90 -0.07 19.24
C ARG A 296 32.93 0.78 18.49
N LYS A 297 32.50 1.48 17.46
CA LYS A 297 33.31 2.39 16.65
C LYS A 297 32.42 3.52 16.17
N VAL A 298 32.81 4.75 16.44
CA VAL A 298 32.10 5.96 16.02
C VAL A 298 33.08 6.83 15.24
N ASN A 299 32.64 7.33 14.09
CA ASN A 299 33.34 8.33 13.30
C ASN A 299 32.38 9.48 13.03
N LEU A 300 32.77 10.71 13.36
CA LEU A 300 32.00 11.93 13.14
C LEU A 300 32.86 12.92 12.36
N ILE A 301 32.21 13.74 11.55
CA ILE A 301 32.81 14.84 10.79
C ILE A 301 31.78 15.96 10.78
N ASP A 302 32.17 17.18 11.16
CA ASP A 302 31.34 18.39 11.08
C ASP A 302 29.97 18.15 11.74
N SER A 303 29.96 18.04 13.06
CA SER A 303 28.75 17.68 13.80
C SER A 303 28.62 18.54 15.05
N GLY A 304 27.39 18.79 15.49
CA GLY A 304 27.09 19.52 16.72
C GLY A 304 27.52 18.78 17.99
N ASP A 305 26.80 19.00 19.08
CA ASP A 305 27.19 18.50 20.40
C ASP A 305 27.13 16.97 20.47
N PHE A 306 28.22 16.37 20.94
CA PHE A 306 28.38 14.92 21.05
C PHE A 306 28.42 14.41 22.48
N TYR A 307 27.43 13.58 22.83
CA TYR A 307 27.42 12.81 24.08
C TYR A 307 27.65 11.29 23.80
N GLY A 308 28.88 10.83 24.01
CA GLY A 308 29.31 9.44 23.86
C GLY A 308 29.29 8.65 25.18
N LEU A 309 28.25 7.85 25.41
CA LEU A 309 28.07 7.15 26.69
C LEU A 309 28.90 5.86 26.86
N CYS A 310 29.17 5.10 25.80
CA CYS A 310 29.74 3.75 25.90
C CYS A 310 30.32 3.28 24.56
N SER A 311 31.44 3.86 24.15
CA SER A 311 32.11 3.49 22.92
C SER A 311 33.49 2.85 23.18
N ARG A 312 34.08 2.22 22.16
CA ARG A 312 35.43 1.63 22.28
C ARG A 312 36.48 2.45 21.56
N ILE A 313 36.08 3.09 20.48
CA ILE A 313 36.91 3.90 19.60
C ILE A 313 36.00 4.99 19.05
N VAL A 314 36.41 6.22 19.26
CA VAL A 314 35.76 7.45 18.79
C VAL A 314 36.79 8.23 17.96
N ASN A 315 36.40 8.65 16.75
CA ASN A 315 37.16 9.57 15.91
C ASN A 315 36.26 10.75 15.56
N LEU A 316 36.62 11.95 15.99
CA LEU A 316 35.87 13.17 15.71
C LEU A 316 36.76 14.16 14.96
N ILE A 317 36.14 14.92 14.08
CA ILE A 317 36.76 15.98 13.28
C ILE A 317 35.72 17.09 13.22
N ASP A 318 36.07 18.31 13.62
CA ASP A 318 35.18 19.48 13.53
C ASP A 318 33.88 19.23 14.30
N SER A 319 33.94 19.35 15.63
CA SER A 319 32.77 19.13 16.49
C SER A 319 32.78 20.08 17.66
N ASP A 320 31.58 20.48 18.10
CA ASP A 320 31.36 21.47 19.16
C ASP A 320 31.64 20.85 20.55
N ASP A 321 30.63 20.69 21.41
CA ASP A 321 30.83 20.18 22.77
C ASP A 321 30.89 18.64 22.79
N ILE A 322 31.92 18.06 23.41
CA ILE A 322 32.17 16.61 23.40
C ILE A 322 32.23 16.04 24.81
N TRP A 323 31.34 15.09 25.14
CA TRP A 323 31.46 14.23 26.31
C TRP A 323 31.69 12.77 25.94
N VAL A 324 32.88 12.22 26.19
CA VAL A 324 33.20 10.82 25.80
C VAL A 324 33.88 10.04 26.92
N CYS A 325 33.38 8.84 27.20
CA CYS A 325 34.02 7.89 28.12
C CYS A 325 34.43 6.58 27.41
N ASP A 326 35.63 6.57 26.82
CA ASP A 326 36.06 5.55 25.85
C ASP A 326 37.48 5.03 26.02
N ARG A 327 37.76 3.82 25.51
CA ARG A 327 39.13 3.28 25.53
C ARG A 327 40.11 4.07 24.66
N LYS A 328 39.66 4.56 23.51
CA LYS A 328 40.50 5.30 22.57
C LYS A 328 39.69 6.42 21.94
N VAL A 329 40.19 7.64 22.05
CA VAL A 329 39.58 8.84 21.49
C VAL A 329 40.61 9.56 20.61
N ASN A 330 40.20 9.95 19.41
CA ASN A 330 40.98 10.79 18.51
C ASN A 330 40.11 12.01 18.16
N LEU A 331 40.54 13.22 18.51
CA LEU A 331 39.87 14.49 18.22
C LEU A 331 40.77 15.38 17.37
N ILE A 332 40.16 16.10 16.44
CA ILE A 332 40.81 17.07 15.55
C ILE A 332 39.85 18.24 15.40
N ASP A 333 40.28 19.47 15.70
CA ASP A 333 39.46 20.68 15.53
C ASP A 333 38.15 20.57 16.31
N SER A 334 38.21 20.71 17.63
CA SER A 334 37.00 20.57 18.46
C SER A 334 37.05 21.47 19.67
N ASP A 335 35.89 21.93 20.12
CA ASP A 335 35.74 22.96 21.14
C ASP A 335 35.75 22.35 22.56
N ASP A 336 34.67 22.44 23.34
CA ASP A 336 34.67 22.05 24.75
C ASP A 336 34.71 20.52 24.92
N ILE A 337 35.79 19.98 25.51
CA ILE A 337 36.01 18.53 25.56
C ILE A 337 36.05 17.99 27.00
N LEU A 338 35.08 17.16 27.37
CA LEU A 338 35.09 16.32 28.57
C LEU A 338 35.36 14.86 28.22
N VAL A 339 36.58 14.36 28.46
CA VAL A 339 36.95 12.99 28.09
C VAL A 339 37.46 12.18 29.27
N CYS A 340 36.95 10.95 29.40
CA CYS A 340 37.55 9.89 30.20
C CYS A 340 38.02 8.79 29.26
N GLY A 341 39.32 8.51 29.21
CA GLY A 341 39.81 7.45 28.35
C GLY A 341 41.25 7.05 28.56
N ARG A 342 41.59 5.84 28.06
CA ARG A 342 42.94 5.27 28.25
C ARG A 342 43.98 5.79 27.27
N ILE A 343 43.55 6.12 26.05
CA ILE A 343 44.43 6.57 24.97
C ILE A 343 43.72 7.74 24.28
N MET A 344 44.36 8.90 24.26
CA MET A 344 43.81 10.12 23.64
C MET A 344 44.83 10.73 22.69
N ASN A 345 44.36 11.15 21.52
CA ASN A 345 45.10 12.00 20.59
C ASN A 345 44.23 13.22 20.28
N LEU A 346 44.76 14.41 20.56
CA LEU A 346 44.08 15.69 20.39
C LEU A 346 44.94 16.54 19.46
N ILE A 347 44.32 17.17 18.46
CA ILE A 347 44.99 18.05 17.50
C ILE A 347 44.09 19.27 17.35
N ASP A 348 44.61 20.46 17.67
CA ASP A 348 43.87 21.71 17.50
C ASP A 348 42.52 21.66 18.23
N SER A 349 42.53 21.51 19.55
CA SER A 349 41.28 21.42 20.32
C SER A 349 41.39 22.25 21.59
N ASP A 350 40.30 22.93 21.93
CA ASP A 350 40.25 23.91 23.01
C ASP A 350 39.58 23.32 24.27
N ASP A 351 39.70 24.02 25.41
CA ASP A 351 39.01 23.72 26.68
C ASP A 351 38.80 22.23 27.07
N ILE A 352 39.91 21.49 27.17
CA ILE A 352 39.93 20.06 27.50
C ILE A 352 39.94 19.78 29.02
N LEU A 353 38.92 19.07 29.53
CA LEU A 353 38.90 18.46 30.86
C LEU A 353 39.09 16.94 30.78
N LEU A 354 40.21 16.46 31.34
CA LEU A 354 40.53 15.03 31.40
C LEU A 354 40.15 14.41 32.75
N LEU A 355 39.26 13.43 32.72
CA LEU A 355 38.91 12.62 33.88
C LEU A 355 39.75 11.35 33.91
N SER A 356 40.66 11.24 34.89
CA SER A 356 41.51 10.06 35.08
C SER A 356 40.75 8.91 35.74
N GLU A 357 40.86 7.70 35.17
CA GLU A 357 40.50 6.43 35.86
C GLU A 357 41.40 6.15 37.08
#